data_AF-A0A7Y3ISG4-F1
#
_entry.id   AF-A0A7Y3ISG4-F1
#
_cell.length_a   1.000
_cell.length_b   1.000
_cell.length_c   1.000
_cell.angle_alpha   90.00
_cell.angle_beta   90.00
_cell.angle_gamma   90.00
#
_symmetry.space_group_name_H-M   'P 1'
#
loop_
_entity.id
_entity.type
_entity.pdbx_description
1 polymer ?
#
loop_
_entity_poly.entity_id
_entity_poly.type
_entity_poly.pdbx_seq_one_letter_code
_entity_poly.pdbx_strand_id
1 'polypeptide(L)'
;MFSLRKGFFIFFLVCFLSVFAVLSASTSRLLVSIDPEASFSPEEFAKASSATLLLIEPRNPYKIVENVFLDKPFVVLSHHITEKDIGWGSTVLEHLSSRHGYRLVIFKNESLDEATKIAQHLLSMSPKYSSELTRLTVQESTRLYSLMKKIDKVLTENKVKYWAGRETLLGAIRHGGLVPWDDYLHLFILDSEKLKLESVKADFEKEGLVLHSYFKDFYKVCEVDGLPLQDHFNNTGTLPFTYPAANIFVMTLEKRKESQDVYVHSSFNFYFNWNHERFAYSQIENISRIPFGPISLPIPGSPEEYLNRMFGTEKRPDLWKKYAVEPLWDHRNEKDPTYSGAALVEIDNFAPAPWH
;
A
#
# COMPACT_ATOMS: atom_id res chain seq x y z
N MET A 1 -7.72 59.48 -1.97
CA MET A 1 -6.89 60.11 -3.01
C MET A 1 -5.66 59.22 -3.17
N PHE A 2 -5.55 58.58 -4.33
CA PHE A 2 -4.52 57.60 -4.71
C PHE A 2 -3.12 58.21 -4.86
N SER A 3 -2.08 57.42 -4.59
CA SER A 3 -0.89 57.24 -5.46
C SER A 3 0.14 56.33 -4.75
N LEU A 4 0.19 55.04 -5.05
CA LEU A 4 1.12 54.41 -6.01
C LEU A 4 2.62 54.71 -5.76
N ARG A 5 3.32 53.73 -5.20
CA ARG A 5 4.64 53.31 -5.71
C ARG A 5 4.68 51.79 -5.84
N LYS A 6 4.93 51.37 -7.07
CA LYS A 6 5.07 49.99 -7.55
C LYS A 6 6.34 49.37 -6.97
N GLY A 7 6.20 48.20 -6.36
CA GLY A 7 7.31 47.28 -6.11
C GLY A 7 7.02 45.99 -6.89
N PHE A 8 7.63 45.86 -8.06
CA PHE A 8 7.72 44.60 -8.79
C PHE A 8 8.58 43.65 -7.95
N PHE A 9 7.97 42.64 -7.33
CA PHE A 9 8.72 41.48 -6.87
C PHE A 9 8.57 40.39 -7.92
N ILE A 10 9.62 40.28 -8.73
CA ILE A 10 9.86 39.20 -9.67
C ILE A 10 9.95 37.91 -8.84
N PHE A 11 8.97 37.02 -8.98
CA PHE A 11 9.13 35.63 -8.54
C PHE A 11 10.20 35.02 -9.44
N PHE A 12 11.42 34.88 -8.91
CA PHE A 12 12.39 33.96 -9.46
C PHE A 12 11.83 32.55 -9.23
N LEU A 13 11.33 31.94 -10.31
CA LEU A 13 11.13 30.51 -10.42
C LEU A 13 12.52 29.86 -10.37
N VAL A 14 13.01 29.58 -9.17
CA VAL A 14 14.24 28.81 -9.00
C VAL A 14 13.92 27.37 -9.39
N CYS A 15 14.36 27.00 -10.58
CA CYS A 15 14.57 25.62 -10.97
C CYS A 15 15.43 24.93 -9.91
N PHE A 16 14.81 24.11 -9.07
CA PHE A 16 15.48 22.99 -8.43
C PHE A 16 14.98 21.74 -9.14
N LEU A 17 15.61 21.40 -10.26
CA LEU A 17 15.70 20.02 -10.72
C LEU A 17 16.59 19.31 -9.71
N SER A 18 15.95 18.81 -8.66
CA SER A 18 16.56 17.93 -7.70
C SER A 18 16.78 16.56 -8.35
N VAL A 19 17.98 16.36 -8.89
CA VAL A 19 18.56 15.02 -8.97
C VAL A 19 18.91 14.64 -7.54
N PHE A 20 17.96 14.02 -6.82
CA PHE A 20 18.27 13.41 -5.53
C PHE A 20 18.78 11.99 -5.73
N ALA A 21 19.96 11.76 -5.14
CA ALA A 21 20.52 10.46 -4.89
C ALA A 21 19.52 9.56 -4.13
N VAL A 22 19.34 8.33 -4.59
CA VAL A 22 18.64 7.29 -3.82
C VAL A 22 19.33 5.95 -4.06
N LEU A 23 20.04 5.52 -3.03
CA LEU A 23 20.39 4.13 -2.79
C LEU A 23 19.23 3.44 -2.06
N SER A 24 18.91 2.23 -2.51
CA SER A 24 18.13 1.15 -1.88
C SER A 24 16.64 1.00 -2.27
N ALA A 25 16.32 -0.29 -2.52
CA ALA A 25 15.06 -0.95 -2.87
C ALA A 25 14.54 -0.79 -4.32
N SER A 26 14.17 -1.93 -4.90
CA SER A 26 14.30 -2.22 -6.32
C SER A 26 13.11 -3.07 -6.82
N THR A 27 12.77 -3.10 -8.11
CA THR A 27 11.49 -3.68 -8.62
C THR A 27 11.59 -4.36 -9.98
N SER A 28 11.31 -5.66 -10.15
CA SER A 28 11.60 -6.37 -11.43
C SER A 28 10.69 -6.00 -12.60
N ARG A 29 9.81 -5.02 -12.42
CA ARG A 29 8.90 -4.52 -13.44
C ARG A 29 8.99 -3.01 -13.58
N LEU A 30 9.12 -2.54 -14.82
CA LEU A 30 9.26 -1.13 -15.16
C LEU A 30 8.22 -0.73 -16.20
N LEU A 31 7.39 0.26 -15.85
CA LEU A 31 6.48 0.96 -16.76
C LEU A 31 7.12 2.30 -17.13
N VAL A 32 7.46 2.45 -18.41
CA VAL A 32 8.01 3.69 -18.93
C VAL A 32 6.93 4.49 -19.63
N SER A 33 6.88 5.79 -19.34
CA SER A 33 6.14 6.79 -20.10
C SER A 33 7.12 7.81 -20.65
N ILE A 34 6.93 8.23 -21.90
CA ILE A 34 7.77 9.24 -22.53
C ILE A 34 6.98 10.54 -22.54
N ASP A 35 7.46 11.57 -21.86
CA ASP A 35 6.81 12.89 -21.84
C ASP A 35 6.71 13.45 -23.26
N PRO A 36 5.60 14.12 -23.64
CA PRO A 36 5.44 14.67 -24.98
C PRO A 36 6.53 15.67 -25.40
N GLU A 37 7.24 16.28 -24.45
CA GLU A 37 8.35 17.21 -24.71
C GLU A 37 9.72 16.50 -24.85
N ALA A 38 9.77 15.18 -24.70
CA ALA A 38 11.02 14.43 -24.82
C ALA A 38 11.58 14.45 -26.25
N SER A 39 12.90 14.28 -26.34
CA SER A 39 13.64 14.32 -27.62
C SER A 39 13.49 13.06 -28.49
N PHE A 40 12.75 12.05 -28.01
CA PHE A 40 12.56 10.76 -28.66
C PHE A 40 11.15 10.21 -28.42
N SER A 41 10.69 9.28 -29.27
CA SER A 41 9.36 8.67 -29.17
C SER A 41 9.34 7.38 -28.34
N PRO A 42 8.17 6.93 -27.86
CA PRO A 42 8.00 5.61 -27.27
C PRO A 42 8.49 4.45 -28.15
N GLU A 43 8.29 4.53 -29.47
CA GLU A 43 8.73 3.52 -30.44
C GLU A 43 10.26 3.46 -30.54
N GLU A 44 10.92 4.63 -30.55
CA GLU A 44 12.38 4.73 -30.53
C GLU A 44 12.95 4.13 -29.24
N PHE A 45 12.33 4.45 -28.10
CA PHE A 45 12.70 3.86 -26.82
C PHE A 45 12.48 2.35 -26.78
N ALA A 46 11.33 1.85 -27.24
CA ALA A 46 11.04 0.42 -27.29
C ALA A 46 12.08 -0.34 -28.11
N LYS A 47 12.45 0.21 -29.27
CA LYS A 47 13.46 -0.38 -30.17
C LYS A 47 14.86 -0.37 -29.54
N ALA A 48 15.25 0.72 -28.88
CA ALA A 48 16.59 0.86 -28.29
C ALA A 48 16.76 0.04 -27.00
N SER A 49 15.71 -0.08 -26.19
CA SER A 49 15.76 -0.70 -24.87
C SER A 49 15.29 -2.16 -24.85
N SER A 50 14.65 -2.64 -25.93
CA SER A 50 13.89 -3.90 -25.96
C SER A 50 12.66 -3.93 -25.03
N ALA A 51 12.20 -2.77 -24.54
CA ALA A 51 10.92 -2.67 -23.87
C ALA A 51 9.79 -3.07 -24.82
N THR A 52 8.75 -3.71 -24.29
CA THR A 52 7.53 -3.91 -25.09
C THR A 52 6.78 -2.60 -25.21
N LEU A 53 6.56 -2.14 -26.45
CA LEU A 53 5.61 -1.07 -26.73
C LEU A 53 4.18 -1.54 -26.46
N LEU A 54 3.51 -0.90 -25.50
CA LEU A 54 2.11 -1.12 -25.19
C LEU A 54 1.26 -0.07 -25.88
N LEU A 55 0.53 -0.51 -26.89
CA LEU A 55 -0.48 0.31 -27.55
C LEU A 55 -1.62 0.54 -26.56
N ILE A 56 -1.80 1.77 -26.08
CA ILE A 56 -2.86 2.11 -25.14
C ILE A 56 -3.94 2.98 -25.79
N GLU A 57 -5.19 2.77 -25.37
CA GLU A 57 -6.29 3.67 -25.68
C GLU A 57 -6.39 4.74 -24.58
N PRO A 58 -6.13 6.04 -24.85
CA PRO A 58 -6.10 7.06 -23.81
C PRO A 58 -7.40 7.18 -23.01
N ARG A 59 -8.54 6.86 -23.63
CA ARG A 59 -9.87 6.86 -22.99
C ARG A 59 -10.08 5.70 -22.01
N ASN A 60 -9.30 4.62 -22.11
CA ASN A 60 -9.36 3.48 -21.20
C ASN A 60 -8.00 2.77 -21.10
N PRO A 61 -7.02 3.39 -20.42
CA PRO A 61 -5.65 2.88 -20.39
C PRO A 61 -5.50 1.57 -19.59
N TYR A 62 -6.42 1.28 -18.67
CA TYR A 62 -6.36 0.09 -17.79
C TYR A 62 -6.57 -1.22 -18.54
N LYS A 63 -7.43 -1.23 -19.57
CA LYS A 63 -7.89 -2.45 -20.25
C LYS A 63 -6.76 -3.26 -20.89
N ILE A 64 -5.75 -2.59 -21.44
CA ILE A 64 -4.66 -3.24 -22.17
C ILE A 64 -3.57 -3.72 -21.21
N VAL A 65 -3.26 -2.93 -20.18
CA VAL A 65 -2.24 -3.28 -19.19
C VAL A 65 -2.61 -4.59 -18.49
N GLU A 66 -3.87 -4.81 -18.11
CA GLU A 66 -4.31 -6.03 -17.44
C GLU A 66 -4.07 -7.34 -18.22
N ASN A 67 -4.01 -7.29 -19.55
CA ASN A 67 -3.83 -8.49 -20.38
C ASN A 67 -2.38 -8.94 -20.51
N VAL A 68 -1.45 -8.02 -20.32
CA VAL A 68 -0.03 -8.21 -20.64
C VAL A 68 0.85 -8.01 -19.41
N PHE A 69 0.30 -7.48 -18.31
CA PHE A 69 1.12 -7.04 -17.20
C PHE A 69 1.95 -8.15 -16.60
N LEU A 70 1.44 -9.39 -16.50
CA LEU A 70 2.20 -10.51 -15.91
C LEU A 70 3.31 -11.04 -16.81
N ASP A 71 3.10 -11.01 -18.12
CA ASP A 71 4.01 -11.63 -19.09
C ASP A 71 5.11 -10.68 -19.54
N LYS A 72 4.98 -9.38 -19.25
CA LYS A 72 5.87 -8.33 -19.75
C LYS A 72 6.41 -7.45 -18.62
N PRO A 73 7.58 -7.75 -18.05
CA PRO A 73 8.15 -6.98 -16.94
C PRO A 73 8.65 -5.60 -17.37
N PHE A 74 9.03 -5.40 -18.64
CA PHE A 74 9.55 -4.12 -19.12
C PHE A 74 8.72 -3.60 -20.28
N VAL A 75 7.98 -2.51 -20.04
CA VAL A 75 7.02 -1.97 -20.98
C VAL A 75 7.14 -0.45 -21.10
N VAL A 76 6.83 0.07 -22.30
CA VAL A 76 6.72 1.50 -22.56
C VAL A 76 5.35 1.79 -23.17
N LEU A 77 4.66 2.82 -22.68
CA LEU A 77 3.36 3.22 -23.20
C LEU A 77 3.51 3.91 -24.56
N SER A 78 2.65 3.56 -25.53
CA SER A 78 2.63 4.23 -26.84
C SER A 78 2.20 5.70 -26.77
N HIS A 79 1.68 6.15 -25.63
CA HIS A 79 1.25 7.53 -25.41
C HIS A 79 1.47 7.93 -23.96
N HIS A 80 1.85 9.18 -23.72
CA HIS A 80 1.86 9.74 -22.38
C HIS A 80 0.43 10.01 -21.94
N ILE A 81 -0.01 9.45 -20.80
CA ILE A 81 -1.36 9.68 -20.29
C ILE A 81 -1.35 10.89 -19.37
N THR A 82 -2.22 11.86 -19.66
CA THR A 82 -2.41 13.07 -18.84
C THR A 82 -3.75 13.02 -18.10
N GLU A 83 -3.93 13.90 -17.12
CA GLU A 83 -5.21 14.06 -16.39
C GLU A 83 -6.38 14.42 -17.33
N LYS A 84 -6.10 15.10 -18.45
CA LYS A 84 -7.10 15.49 -19.45
C LYS A 84 -7.71 14.29 -20.17
N ASP A 85 -7.01 13.16 -20.22
CA ASP A 85 -7.46 11.97 -20.94
C ASP A 85 -8.55 11.20 -20.19
N ILE A 86 -8.65 11.36 -18.86
CA ILE A 86 -9.56 10.55 -18.03
C ILE A 86 -10.46 11.35 -17.05
N GLY A 87 -10.23 12.66 -16.85
CA GLY A 87 -11.14 13.54 -16.12
C GLY A 87 -11.13 13.44 -14.59
N TRP A 88 -10.12 12.82 -13.97
CA TRP A 88 -9.94 12.76 -12.51
C TRP A 88 -8.56 13.33 -12.12
N GLY A 89 -8.50 14.06 -11.00
CA GLY A 89 -7.29 14.71 -10.48
C GLY A 89 -6.30 13.72 -9.84
N SER A 90 -5.00 13.98 -10.04
CA SER A 90 -3.81 13.22 -9.65
C SER A 90 -3.54 11.89 -10.39
N THR A 91 -2.51 11.96 -11.25
CA THR A 91 -1.56 10.93 -11.70
C THR A 91 -2.11 9.55 -12.08
N VAL A 92 -2.83 9.49 -13.20
CA VAL A 92 -3.29 8.25 -13.87
C VAL A 92 -2.19 7.18 -13.98
N LEU A 93 -0.98 7.61 -14.30
CA LEU A 93 0.17 6.72 -14.49
C LEU A 93 0.62 6.07 -13.18
N GLU A 94 0.52 6.78 -12.06
CA GLU A 94 0.83 6.24 -10.72
C GLU A 94 -0.22 5.21 -10.32
N HIS A 95 -1.50 5.49 -10.58
CA HIS A 95 -2.57 4.52 -10.37
C HIS A 95 -2.41 3.27 -11.25
N LEU A 96 -2.12 3.44 -12.54
CA LEU A 96 -1.89 2.34 -13.46
C LEU A 96 -0.71 1.47 -13.03
N SER A 97 0.42 2.11 -12.72
CA SER A 97 1.63 1.42 -12.30
C SER A 97 1.42 0.67 -10.99
N SER A 98 0.90 1.34 -9.96
CA SER A 98 0.58 0.74 -8.66
C SER A 98 -0.40 -0.43 -8.78
N ARG A 99 -1.50 -0.27 -9.54
CA ARG A 99 -2.51 -1.31 -9.75
C ARG A 99 -1.95 -2.58 -10.40
N HIS A 100 -0.97 -2.43 -11.29
CA HIS A 100 -0.42 -3.53 -12.08
C HIS A 100 0.97 -3.98 -11.64
N GLY A 101 1.46 -3.48 -10.52
CA GLY A 101 2.71 -3.94 -9.94
C GLY A 101 3.97 -3.44 -10.68
N TYR A 102 3.91 -2.27 -11.31
CA TYR A 102 5.05 -1.64 -12.00
C TYR A 102 5.62 -0.47 -11.21
N ARG A 103 6.94 -0.28 -11.30
CA ARG A 103 7.58 1.01 -11.02
C ARG A 103 7.40 1.94 -12.21
N LEU A 104 6.91 3.14 -11.98
CA LEU A 104 6.74 4.14 -13.04
C LEU A 104 8.03 4.94 -13.23
N VAL A 105 8.43 5.13 -14.49
CA VAL A 105 9.47 6.09 -14.87
C VAL A 105 8.94 6.95 -16.01
N ILE A 106 9.11 8.27 -15.88
CA ILE A 106 8.76 9.24 -16.91
C ILE A 106 10.05 9.89 -17.39
N PHE A 107 10.40 9.70 -18.66
CA PHE A 107 11.54 10.37 -19.28
C PHE A 107 11.09 11.64 -19.98
N LYS A 108 11.84 12.73 -19.81
CA LYS A 108 11.52 14.03 -20.38
C LYS A 108 12.74 14.76 -20.94
N ASN A 109 13.78 14.89 -20.13
CA ASN A 109 14.93 15.73 -20.49
C ASN A 109 16.15 14.91 -20.96
N GLU A 110 16.11 13.60 -20.71
CA GLU A 110 17.17 12.66 -21.05
C GLU A 110 17.29 12.48 -22.57
N SER A 111 18.49 12.16 -23.04
CA SER A 111 18.67 11.59 -24.38
C SER A 111 18.22 10.12 -24.41
N LEU A 112 17.93 9.58 -25.60
CA LEU A 112 17.52 8.18 -25.78
C LEU A 112 18.53 7.18 -25.18
N ASP A 113 19.84 7.44 -25.33
CA ASP A 113 20.90 6.59 -24.79
C ASP A 113 20.94 6.63 -23.25
N GLU A 114 20.81 7.81 -22.67
CA GLU A 114 20.73 7.99 -21.21
C GLU A 114 19.49 7.31 -20.64
N ALA A 115 18.31 7.55 -21.22
CA ALA A 115 17.05 6.93 -20.80
C ALA A 115 17.13 5.40 -20.86
N THR A 116 17.72 4.85 -21.92
CA THR A 116 17.91 3.40 -22.08
C THR A 116 18.84 2.84 -21.00
N LYS A 117 19.96 3.52 -20.71
CA LYS A 117 20.90 3.13 -19.65
C LYS A 117 20.26 3.18 -18.27
N ILE A 118 19.48 4.22 -17.97
CA ILE A 118 18.74 4.36 -16.72
C ILE A 118 17.75 3.20 -16.57
N ALA A 119 16.95 2.92 -17.59
CA ALA A 119 15.97 1.83 -17.54
C ALA A 119 16.63 0.45 -17.32
N GLN A 120 17.72 0.17 -18.03
CA GLN A 120 18.47 -1.08 -17.84
C GLN A 120 19.10 -1.19 -16.46
N HIS A 121 19.64 -0.08 -15.93
CA HIS A 121 20.17 -0.05 -14.58
C HIS A 121 19.07 -0.33 -13.55
N LEU A 122 17.91 0.30 -13.66
CA LEU A 122 16.77 0.05 -12.78
C LEU A 122 16.34 -1.42 -12.82
N LEU A 123 16.20 -2.01 -14.02
CA LEU A 123 15.89 -3.43 -14.17
C LEU A 123 16.95 -4.35 -13.56
N SER A 124 18.24 -3.97 -13.65
CA SER A 124 19.33 -4.77 -13.08
C SER A 124 19.35 -4.79 -11.55
N MET A 125 18.88 -3.72 -10.92
CA MET A 125 18.86 -3.64 -9.46
C MET A 125 17.72 -4.44 -8.82
N SER A 126 16.80 -4.94 -9.63
CA SER A 126 15.46 -5.28 -9.22
C SER A 126 15.26 -6.71 -8.72
N PRO A 127 14.54 -6.91 -7.60
CA PRO A 127 14.41 -8.18 -6.97
C PRO A 127 13.48 -9.04 -7.82
N LYS A 128 13.99 -10.22 -8.15
CA LYS A 128 13.22 -11.23 -8.87
C LYS A 128 12.46 -12.10 -7.89
N TYR A 129 13.06 -12.34 -6.73
CA TYR A 129 12.58 -13.25 -5.72
C TYR A 129 12.35 -12.55 -4.38
N SER A 130 11.38 -13.05 -3.61
CA SER A 130 11.02 -12.48 -2.32
C SER A 130 12.15 -12.54 -1.28
N SER A 131 13.12 -13.44 -1.44
CA SER A 131 14.35 -13.49 -0.65
C SER A 131 15.25 -12.26 -0.79
N GLU A 132 15.10 -11.51 -1.88
CA GLU A 132 15.91 -10.32 -2.20
C GLU A 132 15.28 -9.03 -1.65
N LEU A 133 14.07 -9.11 -1.09
CA LEU A 133 13.42 -7.98 -0.41
C LEU A 133 14.04 -7.70 0.96
N THR A 134 13.96 -6.45 1.40
CA THR A 134 14.29 -6.08 2.78
C THR A 134 13.33 -6.79 3.73
N ARG A 135 13.87 -7.59 4.65
CA ARG A 135 13.08 -8.39 5.60
C ARG A 135 13.10 -7.76 6.98
N LEU A 136 12.01 -7.96 7.71
CA LEU A 136 11.97 -7.74 9.15
C LEU A 136 13.05 -8.58 9.84
N THR A 137 13.78 -7.93 10.73
CA THR A 137 14.65 -8.60 11.69
C THR A 137 13.83 -9.39 12.70
N VAL A 138 14.45 -10.37 13.36
CA VAL A 138 13.82 -11.14 14.46
C VAL A 138 13.30 -10.22 15.56
N GLN A 139 14.01 -9.13 15.85
CA GLN A 139 13.61 -8.17 16.88
C GLN A 139 12.34 -7.41 16.46
N GLU A 140 12.25 -6.95 15.21
CA GLU A 140 11.10 -6.21 14.71
C GLU A 140 9.84 -7.08 14.66
N SER A 141 9.93 -8.27 14.07
CA SER A 141 8.82 -9.22 14.02
C SER A 141 8.37 -9.67 15.43
N THR A 142 9.30 -9.92 16.35
CA THR A 142 8.97 -10.25 17.75
C THR A 142 8.22 -9.12 18.43
N ARG A 143 8.61 -7.86 18.18
CA ARG A 143 7.90 -6.70 18.70
C ARG A 143 6.49 -6.58 18.12
N LEU A 144 6.31 -6.81 16.83
CA LEU A 144 4.99 -6.84 16.18
C LEU A 144 4.09 -7.95 16.73
N TYR A 145 4.60 -9.17 16.89
CA TYR A 145 3.83 -10.26 17.51
C TYR A 145 3.47 -9.94 18.97
N SER A 146 4.38 -9.32 19.74
CA SER A 146 4.11 -8.87 21.11
C SER A 146 3.01 -7.81 21.17
N LEU A 147 3.08 -6.79 20.29
CA LEU A 147 2.05 -5.76 20.15
C LEU A 147 0.69 -6.40 19.83
N MET A 148 0.65 -7.27 18.82
CA MET A 148 -0.58 -7.95 18.41
C MET A 148 -1.15 -8.83 19.52
N LYS A 149 -0.30 -9.52 20.30
CA LYS A 149 -0.72 -10.33 21.45
C LYS A 149 -1.39 -9.49 22.54
N LYS A 150 -0.83 -8.32 22.87
CA LYS A 150 -1.39 -7.39 23.86
C LYS A 150 -2.74 -6.83 23.37
N ILE A 151 -2.82 -6.45 22.09
CA ILE A 151 -4.07 -5.96 21.48
C ILE A 151 -5.14 -7.06 21.52
N ASP A 152 -4.80 -8.27 21.08
CA ASP A 152 -5.70 -9.43 21.13
C ASP A 152 -6.24 -9.63 22.54
N LYS A 153 -5.35 -9.68 23.55
CA LYS A 153 -5.75 -9.85 24.95
C LYS A 153 -6.82 -8.84 25.37
N VAL A 154 -6.57 -7.54 25.17
CA VAL A 154 -7.48 -6.47 25.57
C VAL A 154 -8.83 -6.59 24.86
N LEU A 155 -8.82 -6.82 23.55
CA LEU A 155 -10.04 -6.93 22.76
C LEU A 155 -10.86 -8.18 23.13
N THR A 156 -10.20 -9.33 23.29
CA THR A 156 -10.83 -10.60 23.63
C THR A 156 -11.40 -10.60 25.05
N GLU A 157 -10.65 -10.14 26.06
CA GLU A 157 -11.11 -10.06 27.45
C GLU A 157 -12.33 -9.15 27.60
N ASN A 158 -12.35 -8.05 26.84
CA ASN A 158 -13.47 -7.13 26.80
C ASN A 158 -14.57 -7.51 25.80
N LYS A 159 -14.43 -8.64 25.09
CA LYS A 159 -15.41 -9.14 24.11
C LYS A 159 -15.69 -8.14 22.97
N VAL A 160 -14.70 -7.37 22.54
CA VAL A 160 -14.80 -6.52 21.35
C VAL A 160 -14.69 -7.43 20.13
N LYS A 161 -15.72 -7.48 19.27
CA LYS A 161 -15.67 -8.31 18.05
C LYS A 161 -14.73 -7.68 17.03
N TYR A 162 -13.68 -8.40 16.64
CA TYR A 162 -12.68 -7.94 15.68
C TYR A 162 -12.15 -9.09 14.82
N TRP A 163 -11.53 -8.77 13.69
CA TRP A 163 -10.84 -9.72 12.81
C TRP A 163 -9.66 -9.08 12.09
N ALA A 164 -8.71 -9.90 11.61
CA ALA A 164 -7.60 -9.47 10.77
C ALA A 164 -8.05 -9.26 9.31
N GLY A 165 -7.48 -8.25 8.66
CA GLY A 165 -7.63 -8.02 7.23
C GLY A 165 -6.31 -7.58 6.60
N ARG A 166 -6.38 -7.11 5.35
CA ARG A 166 -5.24 -6.68 4.53
C ARG A 166 -4.01 -7.61 4.66
N GLU A 167 -2.82 -7.04 4.78
CA GLU A 167 -1.56 -7.77 4.79
C GLU A 167 -1.41 -8.68 6.03
N THR A 168 -2.04 -8.34 7.16
CA THR A 168 -2.08 -9.22 8.33
C THR A 168 -2.84 -10.51 8.04
N LEU A 169 -4.00 -10.42 7.38
CA LEU A 169 -4.74 -11.62 6.94
C LEU A 169 -3.98 -12.36 5.84
N LEU A 170 -3.37 -11.65 4.90
CA LEU A 170 -2.52 -12.24 3.86
C LEU A 170 -1.39 -13.06 4.48
N GLY A 171 -0.69 -12.51 5.47
CA GLY A 171 0.35 -13.19 6.23
C GLY A 171 -0.18 -14.43 6.92
N ALA A 172 -1.30 -14.31 7.65
CA ALA A 172 -1.91 -15.42 8.37
C ALA A 172 -2.25 -16.59 7.44
N ILE A 173 -2.81 -16.33 6.25
CA ILE A 173 -3.21 -17.37 5.30
C ILE A 173 -2.03 -17.90 4.48
N ARG A 174 -1.16 -17.03 3.98
CA ARG A 174 -0.09 -17.40 3.02
C ARG A 174 1.17 -17.89 3.70
N HIS A 175 1.55 -17.27 4.81
CA HIS A 175 2.81 -17.54 5.51
C HIS A 175 2.59 -18.22 6.87
N GLY A 176 1.36 -18.22 7.41
CA GLY A 176 1.10 -18.69 8.77
C GLY A 176 1.64 -17.74 9.85
N GLY A 177 1.87 -16.47 9.53
CA GLY A 177 2.48 -15.45 10.40
C GLY A 177 2.62 -14.11 9.66
N LEU A 178 3.41 -13.18 10.21
CA LEU A 178 3.71 -11.91 9.54
C LEU A 178 4.32 -12.15 8.15
N VAL A 179 3.96 -11.31 7.18
CA VAL A 179 4.66 -11.27 5.89
C VAL A 179 6.10 -10.79 6.14
N PRO A 180 7.15 -11.44 5.61
CA PRO A 180 8.53 -11.15 6.01
C PRO A 180 9.06 -9.75 5.77
N TRP A 181 8.43 -8.98 4.88
CA TRP A 181 8.86 -7.63 4.45
C TRP A 181 7.81 -6.57 4.78
N ASP A 182 6.93 -6.86 5.73
CA ASP A 182 5.78 -6.02 6.07
C ASP A 182 5.68 -5.82 7.58
N ASP A 183 5.72 -4.57 8.00
CA ASP A 183 5.61 -4.14 9.38
C ASP A 183 4.17 -3.76 9.80
N TYR A 184 3.13 -4.13 9.02
CA TYR A 184 1.74 -3.77 9.32
C TYR A 184 0.95 -4.78 10.13
N LEU A 185 0.12 -4.21 11.00
CA LEU A 185 -0.97 -4.89 11.66
C LEU A 185 -2.29 -4.18 11.33
N HIS A 186 -3.20 -4.89 10.69
CA HIS A 186 -4.49 -4.39 10.21
C HIS A 186 -5.63 -5.23 10.77
N LEU A 187 -6.42 -4.60 11.62
CA LEU A 187 -7.61 -5.17 12.25
C LEU A 187 -8.84 -4.39 11.84
N PHE A 188 -9.98 -5.04 11.97
CA PHE A 188 -11.28 -4.48 11.65
C PHE A 188 -12.24 -4.76 12.80
N ILE A 189 -13.12 -3.79 13.06
CA ILE A 189 -14.25 -3.92 13.98
C ILE A 189 -15.55 -3.49 13.29
N LEU A 190 -16.68 -3.85 13.89
CA LEU A 190 -17.96 -3.29 13.51
C LEU A 190 -18.15 -1.89 14.12
N ASP A 191 -18.90 -1.02 13.45
CA ASP A 191 -19.31 0.29 13.97
C ASP A 191 -20.04 0.19 15.32
N SER A 192 -20.81 -0.88 15.52
CA SER A 192 -21.47 -1.22 16.78
C SER A 192 -20.50 -1.47 17.94
N GLU A 193 -19.25 -1.83 17.65
CA GLU A 193 -18.21 -2.09 18.64
C GLU A 193 -17.40 -0.84 18.99
N LYS A 194 -17.61 0.28 18.29
CA LYS A 194 -16.80 1.51 18.43
C LYS A 194 -16.79 2.07 19.86
N LEU A 195 -17.97 2.26 20.45
CA LEU A 195 -18.11 2.78 21.82
C LEU A 195 -17.48 1.82 22.84
N LYS A 196 -17.54 0.52 22.56
CA LYS A 196 -16.94 -0.51 23.39
C LYS A 196 -15.42 -0.46 23.33
N LEU A 197 -14.85 -0.35 22.13
CA LEU A 197 -13.41 -0.15 21.91
C LEU A 197 -12.91 1.10 22.66
N GLU A 198 -13.63 2.21 22.58
CA GLU A 198 -13.26 3.45 23.27
C GLU A 198 -13.32 3.30 24.81
N SER A 199 -14.29 2.53 25.31
CA SER A 199 -14.45 2.29 26.75
C SER A 199 -13.32 1.48 27.39
N VAL A 200 -12.56 0.72 26.59
CA VAL A 200 -11.47 -0.17 27.07
C VAL A 200 -10.09 0.47 26.97
N LYS A 201 -10.01 1.78 26.73
CA LYS A 201 -8.75 2.52 26.64
C LYS A 201 -7.84 2.31 27.86
N ALA A 202 -8.41 2.29 29.06
CA ALA A 202 -7.64 2.06 30.29
C ALA A 202 -7.04 0.64 30.36
N ASP A 203 -7.63 -0.35 29.69
CA ASP A 203 -7.07 -1.70 29.63
C ASP A 203 -5.92 -1.79 28.62
N PHE A 204 -5.97 -1.03 27.52
CA PHE A 204 -4.80 -0.83 26.66
C PHE A 204 -3.64 -0.20 27.44
N GLU A 205 -3.91 0.84 28.23
CA GLU A 205 -2.89 1.53 29.03
C GLU A 205 -2.22 0.59 30.05
N LYS A 206 -2.96 -0.34 30.66
CA LYS A 206 -2.40 -1.38 31.56
C LYS A 206 -1.44 -2.33 30.85
N GLU A 207 -1.63 -2.57 29.55
CA GLU A 207 -0.71 -3.37 28.72
C GLU A 207 0.44 -2.54 28.12
N GLY A 208 0.57 -1.27 28.52
CA GLY A 208 1.57 -0.35 28.00
C GLY A 208 1.27 0.13 26.57
N LEU A 209 0.00 0.15 26.18
CA LEU A 209 -0.46 0.56 24.86
C LEU A 209 -1.29 1.85 24.93
N VAL A 210 -1.32 2.59 23.83
CA VAL A 210 -2.18 3.78 23.67
C VAL A 210 -3.10 3.58 22.47
N LEU A 211 -4.39 3.82 22.69
CA LEU A 211 -5.40 3.87 21.64
C LEU A 211 -5.61 5.32 21.19
N HIS A 212 -5.28 5.60 19.93
CA HIS A 212 -5.50 6.90 19.27
C HIS A 212 -6.66 6.80 18.29
N SER A 213 -7.60 7.74 18.35
CA SER A 213 -8.54 7.94 17.24
C SER A 213 -7.88 8.86 16.21
N TYR A 214 -7.84 8.42 14.96
CA TYR A 214 -7.21 9.16 13.87
C TYR A 214 -8.28 9.68 12.91
N PHE A 215 -8.42 11.01 12.84
CA PHE A 215 -9.42 11.74 12.04
C PHE A 215 -10.87 11.24 12.14
N LYS A 216 -11.22 10.51 13.22
CA LYS A 216 -12.50 9.79 13.40
C LYS A 216 -12.78 8.66 12.39
N ASP A 217 -11.83 8.37 11.51
CA ASP A 217 -11.96 7.39 10.43
C ASP A 217 -11.53 5.98 10.85
N PHE A 218 -10.50 5.88 11.69
CA PHE A 218 -9.97 4.62 12.22
C PHE A 218 -9.22 4.87 13.53
N TYR A 219 -8.70 3.79 14.13
CA TYR A 219 -7.87 3.86 15.32
C TYR A 219 -6.46 3.35 15.05
N LYS A 220 -5.48 3.93 15.75
CA LYS A 220 -4.12 3.38 15.86
C LYS A 220 -3.88 2.92 17.28
N VAL A 221 -3.29 1.73 17.43
CA VAL A 221 -2.80 1.22 18.72
C VAL A 221 -1.29 1.05 18.64
N CYS A 222 -0.56 1.71 19.52
CA CYS A 222 0.90 1.66 19.58
C CYS A 222 1.39 1.54 21.02
N GLU A 223 2.68 1.24 21.19
CA GLU A 223 3.30 1.17 22.52
C GLU A 223 3.58 2.58 23.07
N VAL A 224 3.40 2.77 24.38
CA VAL A 224 3.68 4.05 25.07
C VAL A 224 5.14 4.50 24.87
N ASP A 225 6.07 3.54 24.85
CA ASP A 225 7.51 3.72 24.67
C ASP A 225 7.99 3.31 23.26
N GLY A 226 7.08 3.34 22.28
CA GLY A 226 7.43 3.13 20.88
C GLY A 226 8.36 4.21 20.31
N LEU A 227 8.88 3.96 19.12
CA LEU A 227 9.71 4.93 18.40
C LEU A 227 8.86 6.14 17.95
N PRO A 228 9.18 7.38 18.34
CA PRO A 228 8.47 8.56 17.85
C PRO A 228 8.62 8.71 16.34
N LEU A 229 7.53 9.10 15.68
CA LEU A 229 7.48 9.31 14.23
C LEU A 229 7.39 10.81 13.92
N GLN A 230 8.00 11.26 12.83
CA GLN A 230 7.89 12.65 12.37
C GLN A 230 6.63 12.86 11.53
N ASP A 231 5.97 14.00 11.70
CA ASP A 231 4.84 14.41 10.88
C ASP A 231 5.34 15.15 9.63
N HIS A 232 5.67 14.39 8.60
CA HIS A 232 6.14 14.93 7.32
C HIS A 232 5.05 15.64 6.51
N PHE A 233 3.77 15.41 6.82
CA PHE A 233 2.65 15.99 6.08
C PHE A 233 2.32 17.39 6.53
N ASN A 234 2.21 17.59 7.85
CA ASN A 234 1.83 18.88 8.41
C ASN A 234 3.05 19.72 8.81
N ASN A 235 4.26 19.14 8.78
CA ASN A 235 5.50 19.79 9.19
C ASN A 235 5.44 20.30 10.65
N THR A 236 4.67 19.61 11.50
CA THR A 236 4.29 20.03 12.86
C THR A 236 5.09 19.34 13.97
N GLY A 237 6.16 18.60 13.65
CA GLY A 237 7.01 17.91 14.63
C GLY A 237 6.77 16.40 14.64
N THR A 238 6.35 15.84 15.77
CA THR A 238 6.15 14.39 15.95
C THR A 238 4.68 14.00 15.91
N LEU A 239 4.36 12.86 15.30
CA LEU A 239 3.03 12.27 15.32
C LEU A 239 2.63 11.88 16.74
N PRO A 240 1.32 11.83 17.05
CA PRO A 240 0.84 11.48 18.38
C PRO A 240 0.97 9.99 18.72
N PHE A 241 1.39 9.15 17.75
CA PHE A 241 1.58 7.71 17.90
C PHE A 241 3.01 7.31 17.52
N THR A 242 3.39 6.11 17.92
CA THR A 242 4.75 5.57 17.80
C THR A 242 4.79 4.33 16.92
N TYR A 243 5.99 3.93 16.50
CA TYR A 243 6.25 2.67 15.80
C TYR A 243 6.76 1.58 16.76
N PRO A 244 6.31 0.31 16.62
CA PRO A 244 5.29 -0.17 15.68
C PRO A 244 3.87 0.17 16.14
N ALA A 245 2.93 0.14 15.19
CA ALA A 245 1.52 0.39 15.45
C ALA A 245 0.62 -0.60 14.70
N ALA A 246 -0.58 -0.83 15.23
CA ALA A 246 -1.65 -1.52 14.54
C ALA A 246 -2.78 -0.55 14.19
N ASN A 247 -3.37 -0.71 13.01
CA ASN A 247 -4.55 0.02 12.58
C ASN A 247 -5.79 -0.81 12.87
N ILE A 248 -6.84 -0.17 13.39
CA ILE A 248 -8.17 -0.75 13.58
C ILE A 248 -9.17 0.06 12.76
N PHE A 249 -9.62 -0.51 11.65
CA PHE A 249 -10.63 0.08 10.76
C PHE A 249 -12.04 -0.25 11.24
N VAL A 250 -12.97 0.65 10.94
CA VAL A 250 -14.38 0.53 11.35
C VAL A 250 -15.25 0.23 10.14
N MET A 251 -16.01 -0.85 10.25
CA MET A 251 -16.89 -1.34 9.19
C MET A 251 -18.36 -1.18 9.58
N THR A 252 -19.19 -0.73 8.65
CA THR A 252 -20.65 -0.61 8.82
C THR A 252 -21.37 -1.53 7.83
N LEU A 253 -22.57 -1.98 8.20
CA LEU A 253 -23.37 -2.88 7.37
C LEU A 253 -24.08 -2.08 6.27
N GLU A 254 -23.73 -2.35 5.01
CA GLU A 254 -24.46 -1.87 3.85
C GLU A 254 -25.49 -2.93 3.43
N LYS A 255 -26.74 -2.70 3.80
CA LYS A 255 -27.85 -3.59 3.43
C LYS A 255 -28.20 -3.44 1.95
N ARG A 256 -28.32 -4.58 1.26
CA ARG A 256 -28.78 -4.64 -0.14
C ARG A 256 -29.95 -5.60 -0.25
N LYS A 257 -29.65 -6.89 -0.37
CA LYS A 257 -30.56 -8.05 -0.24
C LYS A 257 -29.84 -9.00 0.71
N GLU A 258 -30.54 -9.79 1.52
CA GLU A 258 -29.90 -10.60 2.59
C GLU A 258 -28.68 -11.44 2.11
N SER A 259 -28.71 -11.97 0.87
CA SER A 259 -27.59 -12.72 0.27
C SER A 259 -26.45 -11.87 -0.30
N GLN A 260 -26.57 -10.55 -0.25
CA GLN A 260 -25.66 -9.54 -0.79
C GLN A 260 -25.26 -8.48 0.25
N ASP A 261 -25.65 -8.66 1.51
CA ASP A 261 -25.27 -7.76 2.58
C ASP A 261 -23.76 -7.83 2.81
N VAL A 262 -23.14 -6.65 2.88
CA VAL A 262 -21.69 -6.50 2.98
C VAL A 262 -21.34 -5.48 4.05
N TYR A 263 -20.20 -5.71 4.71
CA TYR A 263 -19.55 -4.73 5.55
C TYR A 263 -18.58 -3.92 4.72
N VAL A 264 -18.74 -2.60 4.76
CA VAL A 264 -17.93 -1.59 4.06
C VAL A 264 -17.36 -0.61 5.08
N HIS A 265 -16.36 0.19 4.70
CA HIS A 265 -15.81 1.22 5.58
C HIS A 265 -16.89 2.21 6.03
N SER A 266 -16.92 2.52 7.33
CA SER A 266 -17.82 3.55 7.86
C SER A 266 -17.36 4.97 7.52
N SER A 267 -16.04 5.15 7.32
CA SER A 267 -15.49 6.43 6.86
C SER A 267 -15.88 6.69 5.42
N PHE A 268 -16.42 7.87 5.14
CA PHE A 268 -16.72 8.29 3.77
C PHE A 268 -15.46 8.28 2.88
N ASN A 269 -14.32 8.72 3.41
CA ASN A 269 -13.07 8.78 2.67
C ASN A 269 -12.58 7.37 2.28
N PHE A 270 -12.61 6.43 3.22
CA PHE A 270 -12.21 5.05 2.93
C PHE A 270 -13.24 4.31 2.09
N TYR A 271 -14.53 4.57 2.28
CA TYR A 271 -15.57 4.03 1.40
C TYR A 271 -15.35 4.46 -0.04
N PHE A 272 -15.07 5.76 -0.26
CA PHE A 272 -14.85 6.31 -1.59
C PHE A 272 -13.58 5.75 -2.25
N ASN A 273 -12.44 5.76 -1.53
CA ASN A 273 -11.15 5.37 -2.09
C ASN A 273 -10.92 3.85 -2.11
N TRP A 274 -11.51 3.12 -1.16
CA TRP A 274 -11.31 1.68 -0.94
C TRP A 274 -12.64 0.90 -0.93
N ASN A 275 -13.60 1.26 -1.79
CA ASN A 275 -14.91 0.59 -1.91
C ASN A 275 -14.81 -0.94 -2.17
N HIS A 276 -13.70 -1.40 -2.73
CA HIS A 276 -13.46 -2.82 -2.96
C HIS A 276 -13.09 -3.57 -1.67
N GLU A 277 -12.63 -2.88 -0.63
CA GLU A 277 -12.33 -3.45 0.67
C GLU A 277 -13.63 -3.66 1.46
N ARG A 278 -14.19 -4.87 1.29
CA ARG A 278 -15.46 -5.28 1.89
C ARG A 278 -15.49 -6.75 2.22
N PHE A 279 -16.27 -7.08 3.24
CA PHE A 279 -16.50 -8.44 3.72
C PHE A 279 -17.97 -8.80 3.52
N ALA A 280 -18.29 -9.98 3.03
CA ALA A 280 -19.68 -10.44 3.02
C ALA A 280 -20.16 -10.67 4.45
N TYR A 281 -21.44 -10.48 4.70
CA TYR A 281 -22.05 -10.67 6.01
C TYR A 281 -21.71 -12.06 6.61
N SER A 282 -21.82 -13.11 5.81
CA SER A 282 -21.47 -14.48 6.21
C SER A 282 -20.02 -14.66 6.62
N GLN A 283 -19.07 -13.89 6.07
CA GLN A 283 -17.66 -13.97 6.46
C GLN A 283 -17.46 -13.49 7.90
N ILE A 284 -18.17 -12.43 8.30
CA ILE A 284 -18.05 -11.84 9.63
C ILE A 284 -18.87 -12.58 10.69
N GLU A 285 -19.92 -13.29 10.28
CA GLU A 285 -20.64 -14.22 11.16
C GLU A 285 -19.87 -15.53 11.40
N ASN A 286 -19.00 -15.92 10.48
CA ASN A 286 -18.19 -17.15 10.58
C ASN A 286 -16.71 -16.84 10.87
N ILE A 287 -16.43 -15.89 11.76
CA ILE A 287 -15.05 -15.62 12.22
C ILE A 287 -14.51 -16.86 12.94
N SER A 288 -13.26 -17.22 12.63
CA SER A 288 -12.54 -18.31 13.29
C SER A 288 -11.13 -17.88 13.66
N ARG A 289 -10.50 -18.57 14.62
CA ARG A 289 -9.11 -18.33 14.98
C ARG A 289 -8.19 -19.31 14.28
N ILE A 290 -7.09 -18.79 13.74
CA ILE A 290 -6.01 -19.59 13.16
C ILE A 290 -4.65 -19.25 13.80
N PRO A 291 -3.65 -20.13 13.69
CA PRO A 291 -2.28 -19.79 14.05
C PRO A 291 -1.74 -18.59 13.26
N PHE A 292 -0.96 -17.75 13.91
CA PHE A 292 -0.27 -16.59 13.33
C PHE A 292 1.07 -16.40 14.05
N GLY A 293 2.12 -17.01 13.52
CA GLY A 293 3.43 -17.10 14.16
C GLY A 293 3.32 -17.71 15.57
N PRO A 294 3.77 -17.01 16.63
CA PRO A 294 3.69 -17.49 18.01
C PRO A 294 2.32 -17.27 18.66
N ILE A 295 1.36 -16.65 17.98
CA ILE A 295 0.04 -16.32 18.51
C ILE A 295 -1.08 -16.92 17.64
N SER A 296 -2.34 -16.57 17.96
CA SER A 296 -3.49 -16.88 17.09
C SER A 296 -4.29 -15.60 16.85
N LEU A 297 -4.96 -15.52 15.70
CA LEU A 297 -5.76 -14.34 15.32
C LEU A 297 -7.14 -14.73 14.83
N PRO A 298 -8.19 -13.93 15.15
CA PRO A 298 -9.48 -14.06 14.49
C PRO A 298 -9.38 -13.58 13.04
N ILE A 299 -9.86 -14.39 12.11
CA ILE A 299 -9.92 -14.11 10.68
C ILE A 299 -11.37 -14.24 10.18
N PRO A 300 -11.76 -13.54 9.10
CA PRO A 300 -13.06 -13.71 8.49
C PRO A 300 -13.21 -15.13 7.89
N GLY A 301 -14.44 -15.63 7.82
CA GLY A 301 -14.77 -16.83 7.06
C GLY A 301 -14.48 -16.65 5.57
N SER A 302 -14.15 -17.75 4.88
CA SER A 302 -13.74 -17.75 3.46
C SER A 302 -12.73 -16.64 3.14
N PRO A 303 -11.58 -16.57 3.84
CA PRO A 303 -10.65 -15.44 3.75
C PRO A 303 -10.11 -15.21 2.33
N GLU A 304 -10.02 -16.26 1.51
CA GLU A 304 -9.59 -16.19 0.12
C GLU A 304 -10.50 -15.29 -0.73
N GLU A 305 -11.81 -15.21 -0.44
CA GLU A 305 -12.72 -14.33 -1.17
C GLU A 305 -12.37 -12.85 -0.96
N TYR A 306 -11.92 -12.49 0.23
CA TYR A 306 -11.43 -11.15 0.54
C TYR A 306 -10.04 -10.93 -0.07
N LEU A 307 -9.11 -11.87 0.13
CA LEU A 307 -7.74 -11.75 -0.39
C LEU A 307 -7.69 -11.67 -1.91
N ASN A 308 -8.54 -12.41 -2.63
CA ASN A 308 -8.63 -12.35 -4.08
C ASN A 308 -9.06 -10.97 -4.60
N ARG A 309 -9.84 -10.25 -3.81
CA ARG A 309 -10.33 -8.90 -4.16
C ARG A 309 -9.33 -7.82 -3.78
N MET A 310 -8.59 -8.01 -2.70
CA MET A 310 -7.58 -7.05 -2.24
C MET A 310 -6.25 -7.17 -2.99
N PHE A 311 -5.82 -8.40 -3.27
CA PHE A 311 -4.47 -8.69 -3.77
C PHE A 311 -4.47 -9.48 -5.09
N GLY A 312 -5.63 -9.63 -5.72
CA GLY A 312 -5.79 -10.26 -7.03
C GLY A 312 -6.27 -9.29 -8.10
N THR A 313 -6.46 -9.81 -9.31
CA THR A 313 -7.13 -9.10 -10.42
C THR A 313 -8.33 -9.92 -10.91
N GLU A 314 -9.18 -9.34 -11.76
CA GLU A 314 -10.34 -10.04 -12.31
C GLU A 314 -9.90 -11.33 -13.06
N LYS A 315 -8.76 -11.26 -13.77
CA LYS A 315 -8.21 -12.39 -14.53
C LYS A 315 -7.36 -13.35 -13.71
N ARG A 316 -6.88 -12.91 -12.56
CA ARG A 316 -5.92 -13.61 -11.69
C ARG A 316 -6.28 -13.35 -10.22
N PRO A 317 -7.42 -13.88 -9.74
CA PRO A 317 -7.86 -13.61 -8.37
C PRO A 317 -6.86 -14.13 -7.33
N ASP A 318 -6.12 -15.19 -7.63
CA ASP A 318 -5.17 -15.84 -6.74
C ASP A 318 -3.72 -15.33 -6.88
N LEU A 319 -3.52 -14.15 -7.49
CA LEU A 319 -2.19 -13.58 -7.76
C LEU A 319 -1.29 -13.55 -6.52
N TRP A 320 -1.87 -13.20 -5.38
CA TRP A 320 -1.21 -13.12 -4.09
C TRP A 320 -0.63 -14.45 -3.59
N LYS A 321 -1.05 -15.60 -4.12
CA LYS A 321 -0.46 -16.90 -3.77
C LYS A 321 0.92 -17.10 -4.38
N LYS A 322 1.24 -16.39 -5.46
CA LYS A 322 2.51 -16.52 -6.18
C LYS A 322 3.41 -15.30 -6.03
N TYR A 323 2.82 -14.12 -5.89
CA TYR A 323 3.59 -12.87 -5.91
C TYR A 323 3.47 -12.09 -4.59
N ALA A 324 4.59 -11.55 -4.16
CA ALA A 324 4.68 -10.52 -3.15
C ALA A 324 4.33 -9.17 -3.79
N VAL A 325 3.71 -8.31 -2.99
CA VAL A 325 3.52 -6.90 -3.33
C VAL A 325 4.39 -6.11 -2.36
N GLU A 326 5.26 -5.27 -2.88
CA GLU A 326 6.10 -4.38 -2.06
C GLU A 326 5.21 -3.37 -1.31
N PRO A 327 5.50 -3.05 -0.03
CA PRO A 327 4.74 -2.06 0.72
C PRO A 327 4.72 -0.71 0.01
N LEU A 328 3.54 -0.08 -0.05
CA LEU A 328 3.34 1.23 -0.66
C LEU A 328 3.61 2.41 0.29
N TRP A 329 4.10 2.14 1.50
CA TRP A 329 4.36 3.13 2.55
C TRP A 329 5.57 2.72 3.38
N ASP A 330 6.32 3.66 3.93
CA ASP A 330 7.38 3.41 4.92
C ASP A 330 6.89 3.89 6.28
N HIS A 331 6.36 3.00 7.11
CA HIS A 331 5.75 3.39 8.39
C HIS A 331 6.77 3.70 9.49
N ARG A 332 7.99 3.19 9.36
CA ARG A 332 9.08 3.56 10.27
C ARG A 332 9.43 5.04 10.15
N ASN A 333 9.26 5.61 8.96
CA ASN A 333 9.53 7.02 8.70
C ASN A 333 8.26 7.84 8.39
N GLU A 334 7.08 7.23 8.39
CA GLU A 334 5.79 7.79 7.97
C GLU A 334 5.88 8.68 6.72
N LYS A 335 6.37 8.10 5.62
CA LYS A 335 6.49 8.78 4.31
C LYS A 335 6.17 7.84 3.16
N ASP A 336 5.87 8.43 2.00
CA ASP A 336 5.82 7.68 0.76
C ASP A 336 7.16 6.95 0.53
N PRO A 337 7.13 5.74 -0.05
CA PRO A 337 8.35 5.09 -0.50
C PRO A 337 9.06 6.01 -1.50
N THR A 338 10.38 5.85 -1.60
CA THR A 338 11.19 6.75 -2.44
C THR A 338 10.88 6.64 -3.95
N TYR A 339 10.03 5.68 -4.34
CA TYR A 339 9.47 5.52 -5.68
C TYR A 339 7.97 5.21 -5.61
N SER A 340 7.19 5.74 -6.55
CA SER A 340 5.77 5.39 -6.72
C SER A 340 5.62 4.07 -7.50
N GLY A 341 5.04 3.06 -6.84
CA GLY A 341 4.65 1.78 -7.46
C GLY A 341 4.97 0.56 -6.59
N ALA A 342 3.97 -0.30 -6.40
CA ALA A 342 4.17 -1.64 -5.83
C ALA A 342 4.83 -2.53 -6.90
N ALA A 343 5.75 -3.42 -6.55
CA ALA A 343 6.24 -4.44 -7.47
C ALA A 343 5.71 -5.83 -7.15
N LEU A 344 5.37 -6.58 -8.20
CA LEU A 344 5.09 -8.01 -8.09
C LEU A 344 6.41 -8.78 -8.16
N VAL A 345 6.80 -9.37 -7.02
CA VAL A 345 8.03 -10.17 -6.88
C VAL A 345 7.65 -11.63 -6.68
N GLU A 346 8.32 -12.57 -7.36
CA GLU A 346 7.98 -13.99 -7.23
C GLU A 346 8.34 -14.50 -5.83
N ILE A 347 7.40 -15.20 -5.19
CA ILE A 347 7.64 -15.78 -3.87
C ILE A 347 8.39 -17.09 -4.03
N ASP A 348 9.62 -17.12 -3.56
CA ASP A 348 10.51 -18.27 -3.51
C ASP A 348 10.62 -18.85 -2.09
N ASN A 349 10.08 -18.16 -1.08
CA ASN A 349 10.05 -18.60 0.30
C ASN A 349 8.76 -18.16 1.01
N PHE A 350 7.93 -19.13 1.38
CA PHE A 350 6.68 -18.90 2.10
C PHE A 350 6.84 -18.88 3.61
N ALA A 351 8.07 -18.99 4.14
CA ALA A 351 8.31 -18.87 5.56
C ALA A 351 7.85 -17.48 6.06
N PRO A 352 7.16 -17.41 7.19
CA PRO A 352 6.78 -16.16 7.84
C PRO A 352 8.00 -15.34 8.31
N ALA A 353 7.78 -14.05 8.63
CA ALA A 353 8.80 -13.21 9.25
C ALA A 353 9.34 -13.92 10.50
N PRO A 354 10.66 -14.01 10.74
CA PRO A 354 11.22 -14.92 11.75
C PRO A 354 10.87 -14.52 13.19
N TRP A 355 10.58 -15.45 14.09
CA TRP A 355 10.34 -15.17 15.52
C TRP A 355 10.93 -16.32 16.33
N HIS A 356 12.13 -16.20 16.91
CA HIS A 356 12.64 -17.17 17.88
C HIS A 356 13.72 -16.52 18.74
#